data_AF-A0A3E5FPY6-F1
#
_entry.id   AF-A0A3E5FPY6-F1
#
_cell.length_a   1.000
_cell.length_b   1.000
_cell.length_c   1.000
_cell.angle_alpha   90.00
_cell.angle_beta   90.00
_cell.angle_gamma   90.00
#
_symmetry.space_group_name_H-M   'P 1'
#
loop_
_entity.id
_entity.type
_entity.pdbx_description
1 polymer ?
#
loop_
_entity_poly.entity_id
_entity_poly.type
_entity_poly.pdbx_seq_one_letter_code
_entity_poly.pdbx_strand_id
1 'polypeptide(L)' 'MRFVKLQSKDVVNVVDGCKVGFISDIEIDWCTRCIQAIIVEKYSFFKLFCFFKETPCIVIPIECVVSIGGDVILVTLDG' A
#
# COMPACT_ATOMS: atom_id res chain seq x y z
N MET A 1 12.05 11.08 1.62
CA MET A 1 12.17 9.62 1.89
C MET A 1 12.42 8.89 0.57
N ARG A 2 13.16 7.77 0.54
CA ARG A 2 13.35 6.99 -0.71
C ARG A 2 12.20 6.02 -0.92
N PHE A 3 11.75 5.85 -2.16
CA PHE A 3 10.67 4.92 -2.51
C PHE A 3 10.96 3.48 -2.06
N VAL A 4 12.19 3.00 -2.23
CA VAL A 4 12.58 1.65 -1.77
C VAL A 4 12.37 1.45 -0.26
N LYS A 5 12.43 2.52 0.56
CA LYS A 5 12.14 2.46 1.99
C LYS A 5 10.64 2.45 2.29
N LEU A 6 9.80 2.92 1.36
CA LEU A 6 8.34 2.80 1.47
C LEU A 6 7.92 1.36 1.15
N GLN A 7 8.50 0.78 0.08
CA GLN A 7 8.21 -0.60 -0.33
C GLN A 7 8.58 -1.65 0.73
N SER A 8 9.55 -1.35 1.60
CA SER A 8 9.96 -2.24 2.70
C SER A 8 9.08 -2.16 3.95
N LYS A 9 8.02 -1.35 3.95
CA LYS A 9 7.12 -1.18 5.10
C LYS A 9 5.83 -1.97 4.91
N ASP A 10 5.29 -2.40 6.04
CA ASP A 10 3.98 -3.03 6.07
C ASP A 10 2.88 -1.97 6.06
N VAL A 11 1.90 -2.12 5.17
CA VAL A 11 0.68 -1.31 5.17
C VAL A 11 -0.35 -2.00 6.04
N VAL A 12 -0.81 -1.33 7.10
CA VAL A 12 -1.71 -1.88 8.11
C VAL A 12 -2.93 -1.00 8.26
N ASN A 13 -4.11 -1.61 8.23
CA ASN A 13 -5.37 -0.91 8.44
C ASN A 13 -5.57 -0.61 9.93
N VAL A 14 -5.90 0.62 10.28
CA VAL A 14 -6.11 1.03 11.68
C VAL A 14 -7.43 0.53 12.26
N VAL A 15 -8.41 0.20 11.41
CA VAL A 15 -9.75 -0.22 11.85
C VAL A 15 -9.71 -1.60 12.50
N ASP A 16 -9.02 -2.56 11.86
CA ASP A 16 -8.95 -3.96 12.30
C ASP A 16 -7.55 -4.42 12.70
N GLY A 17 -6.51 -3.60 12.47
CA GLY A 17 -5.12 -3.96 12.71
C GLY A 17 -4.55 -4.96 11.71
N CYS A 18 -5.30 -5.31 10.66
CA CYS A 18 -4.87 -6.30 9.68
C CYS A 18 -3.83 -5.72 8.72
N LYS A 19 -2.85 -6.55 8.36
CA LYS A 19 -1.90 -6.23 7.29
C LYS A 19 -2.63 -6.25 5.95
N VAL A 20 -2.67 -5.10 5.28
CA VAL A 20 -3.20 -4.96 3.93
C VAL A 20 -2.20 -5.53 2.93
N GLY A 21 -0.92 -5.17 3.06
CA GLY A 21 0.09 -5.55 2.08
C GLY A 21 1.38 -4.74 2.19
N PHE A 22 2.04 -4.57 1.04
CA PHE A 22 3.23 -3.72 0.87
C PHE A 22 3.01 -2.81 -0.35
N ILE A 23 3.65 -1.64 -0.34
CA ILE A 23 3.56 -0.71 -1.46
C ILE A 23 4.29 -1.31 -2.66
N SER A 24 3.60 -1.46 -3.79
CA SER A 24 4.20 -1.86 -5.08
C SER A 24 4.53 -0.65 -5.93
N ASP A 25 3.65 0.36 -5.96
CA ASP A 25 3.79 1.56 -6.80
C ASP A 25 3.06 2.78 -6.19
N ILE A 26 3.18 3.95 -6.82
CA ILE A 26 2.57 5.22 -6.39
C ILE A 26 1.93 5.91 -7.59
N GLU A 27 0.71 6.42 -7.41
CA GLU A 27 0.04 7.26 -8.41
C GLU A 27 0.41 8.74 -8.20
N ILE A 28 0.81 9.39 -9.29
CA ILE A 28 1.25 10.79 -9.29
C ILE A 28 0.40 11.59 -10.26
N ASP A 29 -0.15 12.69 -9.80
CA ASP A 29 -0.79 13.68 -10.67
C ASP A 29 0.29 14.49 -11.41
N TRP A 30 0.26 14.45 -12.74
CA TRP A 30 1.26 15.11 -13.58
C TRP A 30 1.22 16.64 -13.52
N CYS A 31 0.05 17.22 -13.30
CA CYS A 31 -0.16 18.66 -13.24
C CYS A 31 0.31 19.23 -11.90
N THR A 32 -0.07 18.59 -10.79
CA THR A 32 0.28 19.05 -9.44
C THR A 32 1.62 18.52 -8.96
N ARG A 33 2.13 17.44 -9.58
CA ARG A 33 3.29 16.66 -9.14
C ARG A 33 3.16 16.12 -7.71
N CYS A 34 1.92 15.97 -7.25
CA CYS A 34 1.60 15.41 -5.94
C CYS A 34 1.30 13.91 -6.07
N ILE A 35 1.64 13.17 -5.02
CA ILE A 35 1.23 11.77 -4.87
C ILE A 35 -0.27 11.77 -4.56
N GLN A 36 -1.05 11.06 -5.37
CA GLN A 36 -2.51 10.94 -5.21
C GLN A 36 -2.89 9.67 -4.46
N ALA A 37 -2.19 8.57 -4.71
CA ALA A 37 -2.47 7.29 -4.08
C ALA A 37 -1.22 6.40 -4.00
N ILE A 38 -1.25 5.44 -3.08
CA ILE A 38 -0.30 4.33 -3.04
C ILE A 38 -0.98 3.07 -3.57
N ILE A 39 -0.27 2.30 -4.39
CA ILE A 39 -0.73 1.00 -4.86
C ILE A 39 -0.13 -0.06 -3.95
N VAL A 40 -1.00 -0.86 -3.35
CA VAL A 40 -0.63 -1.87 -2.35
C VAL A 40 -0.97 -3.25 -2.86
N GLU A 41 0.04 -4.10 -3.00
CA GLU A 41 -0.16 -5.52 -3.30
C GLU A 41 -0.67 -6.24 -2.06
N LYS A 42 -1.83 -6.90 -2.15
CA LYS A 42 -2.38 -7.64 -1.02
C LYS A 42 -1.49 -8.81 -0.64
N TYR A 43 -1.28 -8.97 0.66
CA TYR A 43 -0.63 -10.17 1.17
C TYR A 43 -1.51 -11.39 0.91
N SER A 44 -1.06 -12.32 0.06
CA SER A 44 -1.78 -13.55 -0.25
C SER A 44 -0.85 -14.75 -0.18
N PHE A 45 -1.17 -15.70 0.72
CA PHE A 45 -0.51 -17.00 0.78
C PHE A 45 -0.58 -17.77 -0.55
N PHE A 46 -1.61 -17.52 -1.36
CA PHE A 46 -1.78 -18.14 -2.67
C PHE A 46 -0.81 -17.61 -3.73
N LYS A 47 -0.06 -16.53 -3.48
CA LYS A 47 0.97 -16.01 -4.39
C LYS A 47 2.04 -17.08 -4.69
N LEU A 48 2.27 -18.02 -3.78
CA LEU A 48 3.21 -19.14 -4.00
C LEU A 48 2.66 -20.22 -4.95
N PHE A 49 1.33 -20.33 -5.09
CA PHE A 49 0.67 -21.39 -5.88
C PHE A 49 0.13 -20.90 -7.24
N CYS A 50 0.01 -19.59 -7.46
CA CYS A 50 -0.53 -19.01 -8.68
C CYS A 50 0.52 -18.24 -9.48
N PHE A 51 1.39 -18.95 -10.22
CA PHE A 51 2.41 -18.34 -11.10
C PHE A 51 1.85 -17.58 -12.33
N PHE A 52 0.55 -17.67 -12.61
CA PHE A 52 -0.05 -17.12 -13.84
C PHE A 52 -1.13 -16.05 -13.60
N LYS A 53 -1.35 -15.60 -12.36
CA LYS A 53 -2.38 -14.60 -12.05
C LYS A 53 -1.75 -13.36 -11.42
N GLU A 54 -2.08 -12.19 -11.98
CA GLU A 54 -1.69 -10.91 -11.40
C GLU A 54 -2.13 -10.84 -9.94
N THR A 55 -1.23 -10.36 -9.09
CA THR A 55 -1.54 -10.16 -7.67
C THR A 55 -2.60 -9.09 -7.52
N PRO A 56 -3.63 -9.33 -6.68
CA PRO A 56 -4.64 -8.31 -6.42
C PRO A 56 -3.98 -7.10 -5.73
N CYS A 57 -4.06 -5.95 -6.39
CA CYS A 57 -3.64 -4.67 -5.84
C CYS A 57 -4.86 -3.90 -5.33
N ILE A 58 -4.65 -3.05 -4.32
CA ILE A 58 -5.61 -2.04 -3.87
C ILE A 58 -4.96 -0.67 -4.05
N VAL A 59 -5.74 0.29 -4.57
CA VAL A 59 -5.34 1.69 -4.66
C VAL A 59 -5.84 2.38 -3.40
N ILE A 60 -4.92 2.94 -2.62
CA ILE A 60 -5.23 3.63 -1.38
C ILE A 60 -4.91 5.12 -1.57
N PRO A 61 -5.91 6.00 -1.58
CA PRO A 61 -5.70 7.44 -1.68
C PRO A 61 -4.80 7.98 -0.57
N ILE A 62 -4.03 9.02 -0.87
CA ILE A 62 -3.05 9.56 0.08
C ILE A 62 -3.73 10.13 1.35
N GLU A 63 -4.97 10.58 1.23
CA GLU A 63 -5.83 11.03 2.33
C GLU A 63 -6.19 9.92 3.32
N CYS A 64 -6.13 8.65 2.92
CA CYS A 64 -6.33 7.50 3.80
C CYS A 64 -5.07 7.16 4.61
N VAL A 65 -3.91 7.74 4.29
CA VAL A 65 -2.66 7.50 5.03
C VAL A 65 -2.66 8.29 6.33
N VAL A 66 -2.72 7.58 7.45
CA VAL A 66 -2.74 8.17 8.80
C VAL A 66 -1.34 8.54 9.25
N SER A 67 -0.36 7.65 9.04
CA SER A 67 1.03 7.91 9.41
C SER A 67 2.02 7.01 8.68
N ILE A 68 3.26 7.50 8.53
CA ILE A 68 4.38 6.75 7.96
C ILE A 68 5.44 6.61 9.05
N GLY A 69 5.48 5.43 9.69
CA GLY A 69 6.43 5.08 10.75
C GLY A 69 7.74 4.50 10.23
N GLY A 70 8.57 3.96 11.14
CA GLY A 70 9.85 3.30 10.85
C GLY A 70 9.71 1.98 10.09
N ASP A 71 8.68 1.19 10.42
CA ASP A 71 8.45 -0.15 9.84
C ASP A 71 7.06 -0.30 9.23
N VAL A 72 6.11 0.56 9.64
CA VAL A 72 4.69 0.43 9.30
C VAL A 72 4.15 1.73 8.70
N ILE A 73 3.26 1.60 7.72
CA ILE A 73 2.41 2.67 7.20
C ILE A 73 0.99 2.36 7.65
N LEU A 74 0.40 3.27 8.43
CA LEU A 74 -0.97 3.13 8.91
C LEU A 74 -1.92 3.78 7.92
N VAL A 75 -2.97 3.06 7.54
CA VAL A 75 -4.02 3.53 6.64
C VAL A 75 -5.40 3.31 7.28
N THR A 76 -6.36 4.15 6.93
CA THR A 76 -7.77 3.91 7.25
C THR A 76 -8.47 3.46 6.00
N LEU A 77 -8.84 2.18 5.95
CA LEU A 77 -9.73 1.66 4.93
C LEU A 77 -11.13 1.58 5.53
N ASP A 78 -12.05 2.39 5.01
CA ASP A 78 -13.45 2.29 5.38
C ASP A 78 -13.98 0.92 4.91
N GLY A 79 -14.76 0.26 5.78
CA GLY A 79 -15.40 -1.03 5.51
C GLY A 79 -16.65 -0.91 4.65
#